data_AF-B8D649-F1
#
_entry.id   AF-B8D649-F1
#
_cell.length_a   1.000
_cell.length_b   1.000
_cell.length_c   1.000
_cell.angle_alpha   90.00
_cell.angle_beta   90.00
_cell.angle_gamma   90.00
#
_symmetry.space_group_name_H-M   'P 1'
#
loop_
_entity.id
_entity.type
_entity.pdbx_description
1 polymer ?
#
loop_
_entity_poly.entity_id
_entity_poly.type
_entity_poly.pdbx_seq_one_letter_code
_entity_poly.pdbx_strand_id
1 'polypeptide(L)'
;MGSSIGSDKGVARPGKILYSFIISNPWLYPFIYAIYSTQGASIEELRSIIDLRMQLVKRALWWLVKSGIVEEKGGRFYIRREYMDYVNELKLSTCILKDTYILRVKDAHIVVAVRNGRIIHWAVPSELYDKVVELEKNTNVVFTSGEVSQALAIDIGTATKLVKLRRLIKECWGNPQGISSD
;
A
#
# COMPACT_ATOMS: atom_id res chain seq x y z
N MET A 1 28.96 -35.32 25.24
CA MET A 1 28.22 -34.05 25.43
C MET A 1 28.70 -33.08 24.37
N GLY A 2 28.03 -33.07 23.22
CA GLY A 2 28.33 -32.16 22.11
C GLY A 2 27.20 -31.18 21.95
N SER A 3 27.37 -29.97 22.50
CA SER A 3 26.44 -28.87 22.26
C SER A 3 26.80 -28.21 20.93
N SER A 4 26.10 -28.60 19.88
CA SER A 4 26.14 -27.91 18.59
C SER A 4 25.41 -26.58 18.73
N ILE A 5 26.17 -25.50 18.88
CA ILE A 5 25.68 -24.13 18.76
C ILE A 5 25.39 -23.90 17.28
N GLY A 6 24.12 -24.08 16.91
CA GLY A 6 23.59 -23.71 15.60
C GLY A 6 23.67 -22.20 15.46
N SER A 7 24.59 -21.75 14.61
CA SER A 7 24.67 -20.36 14.16
C SER A 7 23.42 -20.06 13.34
N ASP A 8 22.43 -19.47 14.01
CA ASP A 8 21.18 -18.98 13.42
C ASP A 8 21.53 -17.79 12.50
N LYS A 9 21.83 -18.10 11.23
CA LYS A 9 21.96 -17.10 10.18
C LYS A 9 20.59 -16.41 10.11
N GLY A 10 20.49 -15.19 10.63
CA GLY A 10 19.25 -14.43 10.77
C GLY A 10 18.50 -14.27 9.44
N VAL A 11 17.67 -15.27 9.11
CA VAL A 11 16.76 -15.23 7.96
C VAL A 11 15.72 -14.16 8.29
N ALA A 12 15.70 -13.10 7.48
CA ALA A 12 14.70 -12.05 7.64
C ALA A 12 13.30 -12.68 7.54
N ARG A 13 12.46 -12.46 8.56
CA ARG A 13 11.09 -12.99 8.59
C ARG A 13 10.32 -12.54 7.32
N PRO A 14 9.56 -13.42 6.65
CA PRO A 14 8.87 -13.09 5.40
C PRO A 14 8.03 -11.81 5.47
N GLY A 15 7.30 -11.59 6.57
CA GLY A 15 6.56 -10.34 6.77
C GLY A 15 7.43 -9.08 6.72
N LYS A 16 8.62 -9.11 7.35
CA LYS A 16 9.55 -7.96 7.32
C LYS A 16 9.99 -7.66 5.88
N ILE A 17 10.24 -8.70 5.09
CA ILE A 17 10.60 -8.57 3.67
C ILE A 17 9.45 -7.92 2.91
N LEU A 18 8.22 -8.45 3.02
CA LEU A 18 7.05 -7.91 2.33
C LEU A 18 6.80 -6.43 2.67
N TYR A 19 6.72 -6.07 3.96
CA TYR A 19 6.47 -4.68 4.35
C TYR A 19 7.59 -3.74 3.87
N SER A 20 8.85 -4.14 4.00
CA SER A 20 9.97 -3.33 3.51
C SER A 20 9.93 -3.16 1.99
N PHE A 21 9.50 -4.19 1.27
CA PHE A 21 9.35 -4.17 -0.17
C PHE A 21 8.23 -3.23 -0.61
N ILE A 22 7.07 -3.26 0.07
CA ILE A 22 5.94 -2.35 -0.19
C ILE A 22 6.32 -0.90 0.11
N ILE A 23 6.99 -0.63 1.23
CA ILE A 23 7.45 0.72 1.58
C ILE A 23 8.40 1.26 0.51
N SER A 24 9.33 0.42 0.02
CA SER A 24 10.31 0.80 -0.99
C SER A 24 9.74 0.87 -2.41
N ASN A 25 8.72 0.07 -2.71
CA ASN A 25 8.09 -0.03 -4.03
C ASN A 25 6.55 0.03 -3.94
N PRO A 26 5.95 1.14 -3.47
CA PRO A 26 4.51 1.22 -3.26
C PRO A 26 3.69 0.94 -4.52
N TRP A 27 4.23 1.30 -5.69
CA TRP A 27 3.57 1.12 -6.99
C TRP A 27 3.30 -0.35 -7.36
N LEU A 28 3.93 -1.31 -6.68
CA LEU A 28 3.69 -2.74 -6.89
C LEU A 28 2.47 -3.26 -6.13
N TYR A 29 1.96 -2.51 -5.17
CA TYR A 29 0.87 -2.97 -4.32
C TYR A 29 -0.42 -3.31 -5.09
N PRO A 30 -0.89 -2.52 -6.08
CA PRO A 30 -2.09 -2.88 -6.85
C PRO A 30 -1.98 -4.26 -7.51
N PHE A 31 -0.78 -4.67 -7.93
CA PHE A 31 -0.53 -5.99 -8.52
C PHE A 31 -0.59 -7.09 -7.46
N ILE A 32 0.01 -6.89 -6.29
CA ILE A 32 -0.08 -7.83 -5.17
C ILE A 32 -1.54 -8.02 -4.75
N TYR A 33 -2.28 -6.92 -4.62
CA TYR A 33 -3.70 -6.95 -4.26
C TYR A 33 -4.53 -7.70 -5.30
N ALA A 34 -4.32 -7.43 -6.59
CA ALA A 34 -5.04 -8.09 -7.69
C ALA A 34 -4.74 -9.59 -7.73
N ILE A 35 -3.45 -9.98 -7.75
CA ILE A 35 -3.01 -11.38 -7.76
C ILE A 35 -3.60 -12.14 -6.57
N TYR A 36 -3.55 -11.54 -5.37
CA TYR A 36 -4.11 -12.18 -4.17
C TYR A 36 -5.62 -12.32 -4.26
N SER A 37 -6.33 -11.28 -4.69
CA SER A 37 -7.79 -11.26 -4.71
C SER A 37 -8.40 -12.18 -5.77
N THR A 38 -7.72 -12.41 -6.90
CA THR A 38 -8.15 -13.36 -7.94
C THR A 38 -7.65 -14.78 -7.70
N GLN A 39 -6.95 -15.04 -6.57
CA GLN A 39 -6.29 -16.32 -6.29
C GLN A 39 -5.35 -16.75 -7.42
N GLY A 40 -4.60 -15.78 -7.93
CA GLY A 40 -3.69 -15.89 -9.05
C GLY A 40 -4.24 -15.25 -10.32
N ALA A 41 -3.37 -14.68 -11.15
CA ALA A 41 -3.79 -13.92 -12.34
C ALA A 41 -2.84 -14.13 -13.53
N SER A 42 -3.39 -14.12 -14.75
CA SER A 42 -2.58 -13.97 -15.97
C SER A 42 -2.15 -12.52 -16.18
N ILE A 43 -1.22 -12.30 -17.10
CA ILE A 43 -0.75 -10.95 -17.42
C ILE A 43 -1.86 -10.11 -18.09
N GLU A 44 -2.71 -10.73 -18.91
CA GLU A 44 -3.86 -10.09 -19.55
C GLU A 44 -4.92 -9.69 -18.53
N GLU A 45 -5.22 -10.56 -17.56
CA GLU A 45 -6.14 -10.27 -16.45
C GLU A 45 -5.64 -9.07 -15.65
N LEU A 46 -4.36 -9.05 -15.26
CA LEU A 46 -3.77 -7.93 -14.51
C LEU A 46 -3.80 -6.62 -15.31
N ARG A 47 -3.54 -6.69 -16.62
CA ARG A 47 -3.66 -5.52 -17.50
C ARG A 47 -5.08 -4.95 -17.48
N SER A 48 -6.08 -5.83 -17.54
CA SER A 48 -7.50 -5.44 -17.56
C SER A 48 -7.97 -4.91 -16.21
N ILE A 49 -7.58 -5.55 -15.11
CA ILE A 49 -8.01 -5.20 -13.75
C ILE A 49 -7.42 -3.86 -13.33
N ILE A 50 -6.11 -3.65 -13.59
CA ILE A 50 -5.39 -2.48 -13.10
C ILE A 50 -5.46 -1.32 -14.11
N ASP A 51 -5.90 -1.57 -15.34
CA ASP A 51 -5.96 -0.59 -16.44
C ASP A 51 -4.61 0.10 -16.70
N LEU A 52 -3.59 -0.71 -16.99
CA LEU A 52 -2.23 -0.25 -17.26
C LEU A 52 -1.69 -0.75 -18.60
N ARG A 53 -0.67 -0.06 -19.10
CA ARG A 53 0.07 -0.50 -20.28
C ARG A 53 0.79 -1.81 -19.99
N MET A 54 0.77 -2.73 -20.95
CA MET A 54 1.39 -4.06 -20.84
C MET A 54 2.84 -4.03 -20.33
N GLN A 55 3.64 -3.04 -20.76
CA GLN A 55 5.03 -2.89 -20.31
C GLN A 55 5.17 -2.64 -18.80
N LEU A 56 4.24 -1.88 -18.21
CA LEU A 56 4.21 -1.66 -16.76
C LEU A 56 3.82 -2.94 -16.01
N VAL A 57 2.86 -3.69 -16.54
CA VAL A 57 2.44 -4.99 -15.97
C VAL A 57 3.59 -5.99 -15.98
N LYS A 58 4.27 -6.16 -17.13
CA LYS A 58 5.47 -7.00 -17.27
C LYS A 58 6.56 -6.61 -16.27
N ARG A 59 6.83 -5.31 -16.15
CA ARG A 59 7.84 -4.78 -15.23
C ARG A 59 7.46 -5.05 -13.77
N ALA A 60 6.19 -4.91 -13.41
CA ALA A 60 5.71 -5.19 -12.06
C ALA A 60 5.89 -6.67 -11.71
N LEU A 61 5.42 -7.56 -12.59
CA LEU A 61 5.54 -9.00 -12.43
C LEU A 61 7.00 -9.45 -12.33
N TRP A 62 7.89 -8.91 -13.17
CA TRP A 62 9.31 -9.19 -13.08
C TRP A 62 9.89 -8.85 -11.69
N TRP A 63 9.53 -7.69 -11.12
CA TRP A 63 9.98 -7.31 -9.78
C TRP A 63 9.42 -8.22 -8.69
N LEU A 64 8.14 -8.61 -8.80
CA LEU A 64 7.47 -9.47 -7.82
C LEU A 64 7.97 -10.91 -7.83
N VAL A 65 8.27 -11.44 -9.02
CA VAL A 65 8.91 -12.75 -9.18
C VAL A 65 10.35 -12.70 -8.68
N LYS A 66 11.10 -11.65 -9.06
CA LYS A 66 12.49 -11.47 -8.63
C LYS A 66 12.64 -11.32 -7.12
N SER A 67 11.69 -10.67 -6.45
CA SER A 67 11.68 -10.55 -4.99
C SER A 67 11.26 -11.83 -4.27
N GLY A 68 10.74 -12.83 -5.00
CA GLY A 68 10.23 -14.07 -4.44
C GLY A 68 8.88 -13.92 -3.74
N ILE A 69 8.18 -12.78 -3.86
CA ILE A 69 6.84 -12.59 -3.29
C ILE A 69 5.79 -13.33 -4.14
N VAL A 70 6.01 -13.35 -5.46
CA VAL A 70 5.15 -14.00 -6.45
C VAL A 70 5.90 -15.15 -7.11
N GLU A 71 5.17 -16.21 -7.46
CA GLU A 71 5.64 -17.28 -8.33
C GLU A 71 4.77 -17.41 -9.58
N GLU A 72 5.37 -17.86 -10.69
CA GLU A 72 4.66 -18.14 -11.94
C GLU A 72 4.47 -19.64 -12.10
N LYS A 73 3.22 -20.08 -12.36
CA LYS A 73 2.86 -21.47 -12.60
C LYS A 73 1.79 -21.55 -13.69
N GLY A 74 2.10 -22.23 -14.79
CA GLY A 74 1.14 -22.43 -15.89
C GLY A 74 0.66 -21.11 -16.54
N GLY A 75 1.54 -20.12 -16.67
CA GLY A 75 1.20 -18.80 -17.25
C GLY A 75 0.37 -17.89 -16.34
N ARG A 76 0.22 -18.26 -15.06
CA ARG A 76 -0.46 -17.46 -14.03
C ARG A 76 0.51 -17.15 -12.89
N PHE A 77 0.33 -15.98 -12.28
CA PHE A 77 1.13 -15.47 -11.18
C PHE A 77 0.37 -15.64 -9.88
N TYR A 78 1.02 -16.12 -8.82
CA TYR A 78 0.43 -16.39 -7.50
C TYR A 78 1.27 -15.78 -6.39
N ILE A 79 0.63 -15.30 -5.31
CA ILE A 79 1.35 -14.96 -4.08
C ILE A 79 1.90 -16.26 -3.48
N ARG A 80 3.20 -16.30 -3.17
CA ARG A 80 3.78 -17.49 -2.53
C ARG A 80 3.19 -17.71 -1.14
N ARG A 81 3.09 -18.98 -0.75
CA ARG A 81 2.42 -19.40 0.49
C ARG A 81 2.99 -18.72 1.74
N GLU A 82 4.30 -18.54 1.82
CA GLU A 82 4.97 -17.90 2.96
C GLU A 82 4.63 -16.40 3.14
N TYR A 83 4.03 -15.77 2.12
CA TYR A 83 3.59 -14.37 2.18
C TYR A 83 2.07 -14.20 2.30
N MET A 84 1.27 -15.27 2.19
CA MET A 84 -0.19 -15.17 2.12
C MET A 84 -0.79 -14.48 3.33
N ASP A 85 -0.41 -14.86 4.55
CA ASP A 85 -0.95 -14.28 5.78
C ASP A 85 -0.63 -12.78 5.89
N TYR A 86 0.57 -12.38 5.48
CA TYR A 86 1.01 -10.98 5.52
C TYR A 86 0.34 -10.14 4.42
N VAL A 87 0.10 -10.71 3.24
CA VAL A 87 -0.69 -10.05 2.19
C VAL A 87 -2.15 -9.91 2.62
N ASN A 88 -2.70 -10.91 3.32
CA ASN A 88 -4.04 -10.84 3.88
C ASN A 88 -4.15 -9.72 4.95
N GLU A 89 -3.17 -9.64 5.85
CA GLU A 89 -3.07 -8.55 6.83
C GLU A 89 -2.99 -7.18 6.15
N LEU A 90 -2.13 -7.04 5.13
CA LEU A 90 -2.04 -5.83 4.32
C LEU A 90 -3.38 -5.47 3.67
N LYS A 91 -4.07 -6.46 3.08
CA LYS A 91 -5.39 -6.26 2.48
C LYS A 91 -6.41 -5.75 3.48
N LEU A 92 -6.48 -6.35 4.67
CA LEU A 92 -7.39 -5.93 5.74
C LEU A 92 -7.06 -4.54 6.29
N SER A 93 -5.78 -4.14 6.27
CA SER A 93 -5.32 -2.80 6.66
C SER A 93 -5.42 -1.76 5.54
N THR A 94 -5.87 -2.16 4.35
CA THR A 94 -5.97 -1.30 3.18
C THR A 94 -7.39 -0.85 2.95
N CYS A 95 -7.54 0.43 2.69
CA CYS A 95 -8.75 0.96 2.10
C CYS A 95 -8.61 1.20 0.61
N ILE A 96 -9.68 0.92 -0.14
CA ILE A 96 -9.72 1.12 -1.59
C ILE A 96 -10.86 2.06 -1.93
N LEU A 97 -10.53 3.18 -2.55
CA LEU A 97 -11.46 4.17 -3.08
C LEU A 97 -11.28 4.21 -4.60
N LYS A 98 -12.16 3.54 -5.33
CA LYS A 98 -12.07 3.36 -6.79
C LYS A 98 -10.73 2.69 -7.16
N ASP A 99 -9.78 3.45 -7.70
CA ASP A 99 -8.44 3.02 -8.12
C ASP A 99 -7.32 3.53 -7.18
N THR A 100 -7.71 3.99 -5.99
CA THR A 100 -6.81 4.56 -4.99
C THR A 100 -6.75 3.65 -3.76
N TYR A 101 -5.57 3.12 -3.49
CA TYR A 101 -5.25 2.26 -2.36
C TYR A 101 -4.61 3.11 -1.26
N ILE A 102 -5.13 3.02 -0.05
CA ILE A 102 -4.62 3.69 1.15
C ILE A 102 -4.20 2.59 2.11
N LEU A 103 -2.89 2.41 2.26
CA LEU A 103 -2.32 1.42 3.14
C LEU A 103 -1.84 2.09 4.43
N ARG A 104 -2.10 1.44 5.56
CA ARG A 104 -1.41 1.75 6.82
C ARG A 104 -0.33 0.71 7.05
N VAL A 105 0.93 1.10 6.89
CA VAL A 105 2.07 0.19 7.05
C VAL A 105 3.00 0.77 8.11
N LYS A 106 3.06 0.12 9.26
CA LYS A 106 3.85 0.55 10.43
C LYS A 106 3.55 2.01 10.82
N ASP A 107 4.53 2.88 10.63
CA ASP A 107 4.60 4.30 11.00
C ASP A 107 4.33 5.23 9.82
N ALA A 108 3.78 4.72 8.71
CA ALA A 108 3.40 5.53 7.56
C ALA A 108 2.04 5.14 6.97
N HIS A 109 1.38 6.15 6.40
CA HIS A 109 0.29 5.98 5.46
C HIS A 109 0.83 6.10 4.04
N ILE A 110 0.59 5.06 3.24
CA ILE A 110 1.01 5.00 1.84
C ILE A 110 -0.23 5.09 0.97
N VAL A 111 -0.25 6.04 0.05
CA VAL A 111 -1.31 6.16 -0.94
C VAL A 111 -0.76 5.80 -2.31
N VAL A 112 -1.46 4.91 -3.00
CA VAL A 112 -1.15 4.47 -4.37
C VAL A 112 -2.40 4.66 -5.21
N ALA A 113 -2.34 5.50 -6.22
CA ALA A 113 -3.46 5.76 -7.13
C ALA A 113 -3.08 5.34 -8.55
N VAL A 114 -3.94 4.56 -9.19
CA VAL A 114 -3.81 4.21 -10.60
C VAL A 114 -4.67 5.16 -11.41
N ARG A 115 -4.09 6.01 -12.24
CA ARG A 115 -4.82 7.03 -13.01
C ARG A 115 -4.21 7.18 -14.39
N ASN A 116 -5.05 7.19 -15.43
CA ASN A 116 -4.65 7.47 -16.82
C ASN A 116 -3.48 6.58 -17.28
N GLY A 117 -3.53 5.29 -16.98
CA GLY A 117 -2.47 4.33 -17.33
C GLY A 117 -1.14 4.53 -16.59
N ARG A 118 -1.13 5.25 -15.46
CA ARG A 118 0.04 5.51 -14.61
C ARG A 118 -0.27 5.17 -13.16
N ILE A 119 0.78 4.89 -12.39
CA ILE A 119 0.69 4.71 -10.95
C ILE A 119 1.39 5.89 -10.27
N ILE A 120 0.66 6.60 -9.43
CA ILE A 120 1.16 7.70 -8.61
C ILE A 120 1.13 7.22 -7.17
N HIS A 121 2.23 7.39 -6.45
CA HIS A 121 2.26 7.05 -5.04
C HIS A 121 2.96 8.13 -4.22
N TRP A 122 2.60 8.20 -2.95
CA TRP A 122 3.24 9.05 -1.96
C TRP A 122 2.98 8.47 -0.57
N ALA A 123 3.86 8.81 0.37
CA ALA A 123 3.75 8.39 1.75
C ALA A 123 3.77 9.60 2.67
N VAL A 124 3.15 9.45 3.83
CA VAL A 124 3.13 10.42 4.91
C VAL A 124 3.38 9.68 6.23
N PRO A 125 4.31 10.13 7.09
CA PRO A 125 4.48 9.58 8.42
C PRO A 125 3.18 9.64 9.23
N SER A 126 2.84 8.57 9.94
CA SER A 126 1.64 8.49 10.77
C SER A 126 1.65 9.56 11.86
N GLU A 127 2.80 9.87 12.45
CA GLU A 127 2.93 10.93 13.46
C GLU A 127 2.45 12.30 12.95
N LEU A 128 2.79 12.67 11.71
CA LEU A 128 2.34 13.93 11.12
C LEU A 128 0.83 13.92 10.85
N TYR A 129 0.30 12.77 10.43
CA TYR A 129 -1.14 12.60 10.23
C TYR A 129 -1.90 12.79 11.56
N ASP A 130 -1.41 12.14 12.62
CA ASP A 130 -2.04 12.18 13.94
C ASP A 130 -2.04 13.59 14.52
N LYS A 131 -0.95 14.35 14.34
CA LYS A 131 -0.87 15.78 14.70
C LYS A 131 -1.94 16.62 13.98
N VAL A 132 -2.17 16.40 12.69
CA VAL A 132 -3.25 17.11 11.95
C VAL A 132 -4.63 16.73 12.50
N VAL A 133 -4.85 15.45 12.79
CA VAL A 133 -6.13 14.99 13.37
C VAL A 133 -6.37 15.62 14.74
N GLU A 134 -5.34 15.73 15.58
CA GLU A 134 -5.42 16.37 16.88
C GLU A 134 -5.71 17.87 16.77
N LEU A 135 -5.03 18.58 15.87
CA LEU A 135 -5.31 19.99 15.58
C LEU A 135 -6.78 20.20 15.17
N GLU A 136 -7.30 19.40 14.23
CA GLU A 136 -8.70 19.49 13.78
C GLU A 136 -9.69 19.23 14.92
N LYS A 137 -9.39 18.28 15.80
CA LYS A 137 -10.27 17.94 16.95
C LYS A 137 -10.32 19.08 17.97
N ASN A 138 -9.19 19.72 18.24
CA ASN A 138 -9.09 20.76 19.26
C ASN A 138 -9.72 22.09 18.82
N THR A 139 -9.74 22.38 17.52
CA THR A 139 -10.32 23.63 16.98
C THR A 139 -11.69 23.44 16.36
N ASN A 140 -12.12 22.20 16.10
CA ASN A 140 -13.30 21.86 15.32
C ASN A 140 -13.32 22.51 13.92
N VAL A 141 -12.14 22.72 13.33
CA VAL A 141 -11.95 23.34 12.01
C VAL A 141 -11.18 22.37 11.10
N VAL A 142 -11.52 22.35 9.81
CA VAL A 142 -10.75 21.65 8.78
C VAL A 142 -9.69 22.60 8.24
N PHE A 143 -8.42 22.26 8.45
CA PHE A 143 -7.30 23.09 8.04
C PHE A 143 -6.97 22.93 6.55
N THR A 144 -6.61 24.05 5.92
CA THR A 144 -6.01 24.10 4.58
C THR A 144 -4.54 23.68 4.63
N SER A 145 -3.95 23.37 3.47
CA SER A 145 -2.53 23.02 3.39
C SER A 145 -1.62 24.13 3.91
N GLY A 146 -1.98 25.40 3.71
CA GLY A 146 -1.19 26.55 4.18
C GLY A 146 -1.16 26.62 5.70
N GLU A 147 -2.31 26.46 6.35
CA GLU A 147 -2.41 26.48 7.81
C GLU A 147 -1.72 25.26 8.44
N VAL A 148 -1.84 24.07 7.84
CA VAL A 148 -1.09 22.88 8.30
C VAL A 148 0.42 23.08 8.19
N SER A 149 0.89 23.68 7.09
CA SER A 149 2.31 23.98 6.88
C SER A 149 2.85 24.93 7.94
N GLN A 150 2.11 25.99 8.26
CA GLN A 150 2.46 26.93 9.33
C GLN A 150 2.39 26.30 10.73
N ALA A 151 1.30 25.59 11.05
CA ALA A 151 1.09 25.02 12.38
C ALA A 151 2.10 23.92 12.74
N LEU A 152 2.51 23.10 11.75
CA LEU A 152 3.45 22.00 11.97
C LEU A 152 4.88 22.32 11.56
N ALA A 153 5.15 23.54 11.07
CA ALA A 153 6.46 23.96 10.55
C ALA A 153 7.03 22.99 9.49
N ILE A 154 6.19 22.54 8.55
CA ILE A 154 6.54 21.61 7.46
C ILE A 154 6.38 22.27 6.09
N ASP A 155 7.00 21.71 5.06
CA ASP A 155 6.83 22.20 3.69
C ASP A 155 5.39 22.06 3.17
N ILE A 156 5.00 22.96 2.28
CA ILE A 156 3.64 23.03 1.72
C ILE A 156 3.25 21.77 0.93
N GLY A 157 4.22 21.05 0.35
CA GLY A 157 4.00 19.82 -0.39
C GLY A 157 3.59 18.68 0.55
N THR A 158 4.29 18.53 1.68
CA THR A 158 3.93 17.57 2.73
C THR A 158 2.59 17.93 3.37
N ALA A 159 2.34 19.21 3.68
CA ALA A 159 1.05 19.67 4.17
C ALA A 159 -0.10 19.38 3.20
N THR A 160 0.12 19.56 1.89
CA THR A 160 -0.85 19.23 0.84
C THR A 160 -1.17 17.73 0.81
N LYS A 161 -0.14 16.87 0.95
CA LYS A 161 -0.35 15.41 1.04
C LYS A 161 -1.12 15.03 2.31
N LEU A 162 -0.84 15.66 3.45
CA LEU A 162 -1.55 15.46 4.71
C LEU A 162 -3.04 15.79 4.61
N VAL A 163 -3.39 16.99 4.10
CA VAL A 163 -4.78 17.39 3.91
C VAL A 163 -5.49 16.46 2.92
N LYS A 164 -4.82 16.09 1.83
CA LYS A 164 -5.35 15.12 0.87
C LYS A 164 -5.57 13.74 1.50
N LEU A 165 -4.62 13.24 2.29
CA LEU A 165 -4.74 11.98 3.03
C LEU A 165 -5.91 12.04 4.00
N ARG A 166 -6.06 13.14 4.74
CA ARG A 166 -7.16 13.34 5.69
C ARG A 166 -8.51 13.25 5.01
N ARG A 167 -8.68 13.88 3.85
CA ARG A 167 -9.89 13.76 3.04
C ARG A 167 -10.14 12.32 2.58
N LEU A 168 -9.12 11.66 2.01
CA LEU A 168 -9.23 10.27 1.53
C LEU A 168 -9.60 9.31 2.67
N ILE A 169 -9.02 9.47 3.85
CA ILE A 169 -9.33 8.66 5.03
C ILE A 169 -10.76 8.94 5.53
N LYS A 170 -11.21 10.20 5.58
CA LYS A 170 -12.60 10.52 5.94
C LYS A 170 -13.60 9.86 4.98
N GLU A 171 -13.31 9.88 3.69
CA GLU A 171 -14.17 9.21 2.68
C GLU A 171 -14.18 7.69 2.86
N CYS A 172 -13.01 7.11 3.13
CA CYS A 172 -12.84 5.68 3.31
C CYS A 172 -13.54 5.12 4.56
N TRP A 173 -13.29 5.70 5.73
CA TRP A 173 -13.77 5.16 7.01
C TRP A 173 -14.94 5.95 7.61
N GLY A 174 -15.28 7.10 7.04
CA GLY A 174 -16.42 7.93 7.47
C GLY A 174 -17.73 7.62 6.75
N ASN A 175 -17.72 6.79 5.69
CA ASN A 175 -18.92 6.35 4.98
C ASN A 175 -19.08 4.82 5.06
N PRO A 176 -19.80 4.28 6.06
CA PRO A 176 -20.10 2.85 6.11
C PRO A 176 -21.07 2.34 5.02
N GLN A 177 -21.54 3.19 4.08
CA GLN A 177 -22.54 2.83 3.07
C GLN A 177 -21.99 2.54 1.66
N GLY A 178 -20.73 2.10 1.54
CA GLY A 178 -20.06 1.90 0.26
C GLY A 178 -19.81 0.46 -0.17
N ILE A 179 -20.41 -0.55 0.47
CA ILE A 179 -20.40 -1.92 -0.08
C ILE A 179 -21.50 -1.98 -1.14
N SER A 180 -21.18 -1.57 -2.38
CA SER A 180 -21.98 -1.98 -3.52
C SER A 180 -21.68 -3.45 -3.78
N SER A 181 -22.61 -4.30 -3.38
CA SER A 181 -22.77 -5.62 -3.95
C SER A 181 -23.12 -5.43 -5.42
N ASP A 182 -22.18 -5.74 -6.31
CA ASP A 182 -22.43 -6.16 -7.69
C ASP A 182 -21.33 -7.15 -8.09
#